data_AF-A0A9P3IT53-F1
#
_entry.id   AF-A0A9P3IT53-F1
#
_cell.length_a   1.000
_cell.length_b   1.000
_cell.length_c   1.000
_cell.angle_alpha   90.00
_cell.angle_beta   90.00
_cell.angle_gamma   90.00
#
_symmetry.space_group_name_H-M   'P 1'
#
loop_
_entity.id
_entity.type
_entity.pdbx_description
1 polymer ?
#
loop_
_entity_poly.entity_id
_entity_poly.type
_entity_poly.pdbx_seq_one_letter_code
_entity_poly.pdbx_strand_id
1 'polypeptide(L)'
;MGSMGEAGIGFRAACEGGRVSPDPLASVSERVRSELRARMAALSPGSPLLQRFFADNPSVLRLGSTVFVHGGLLPEHVQYGLERINQEGQEWILSPARRPDGLPERGPHFFHTRNAVVWVREYSHTDPSICDCRLLERTLEMLPGSHRMVMGHTIQQPGGINATCRGKAIRVDVGMSEGCGGAEAEILEIRKDREVWVVRAAEEPAGKPGKAHVLAGTELPADKSGFWGKLKEAMGARVA
;
A
#
# COMPACT_ATOMS: atom_id res chain seq x y z
N MET A 1 16.98 -21.75 33.16
CA MET A 1 16.04 -22.29 32.15
C MET A 1 14.63 -22.20 32.72
N GLY A 2 13.98 -21.05 32.59
CA GLY A 2 12.57 -20.86 32.93
C GLY A 2 11.75 -21.11 31.67
N SER A 3 10.94 -22.16 31.67
CA SER A 3 10.14 -22.59 30.53
C SER A 3 9.06 -21.55 30.22
N MET A 4 8.99 -21.12 28.96
CA MET A 4 7.92 -20.30 28.36
C MET A 4 6.50 -20.91 28.48
N GLY A 5 6.33 -22.05 29.16
CA GLY A 5 5.05 -22.71 29.38
C GLY A 5 4.12 -22.04 30.39
N GLU A 6 4.63 -21.33 31.40
CA GLU A 6 3.78 -20.79 32.47
C GLU A 6 2.94 -19.57 32.04
N ALA A 7 3.46 -18.73 31.14
CA ALA A 7 2.72 -17.58 30.62
C ALA A 7 1.53 -17.97 29.73
N GLY A 8 1.61 -19.11 29.03
CA GLY A 8 0.52 -19.62 28.19
C GLY A 8 -0.62 -20.27 28.97
N ILE A 9 -0.34 -20.84 30.15
CA ILE A 9 -1.34 -21.50 31.00
C ILE A 9 -2.24 -20.46 31.68
N GLY A 10 -1.67 -19.33 32.12
CA GLY A 10 -2.43 -18.25 32.75
C GLY A 10 -3.45 -17.57 31.82
N PHE A 11 -3.12 -17.42 30.53
CA PHE A 11 -4.04 -16.82 29.55
C PHE A 11 -5.25 -17.72 29.24
N ARG A 12 -5.10 -19.04 29.38
CA ARG A 12 -6.17 -20.02 29.15
C ARG A 12 -7.18 -20.04 30.31
N ALA A 13 -6.70 -19.88 31.54
CA ALA A 13 -7.53 -19.87 32.76
C ALA A 13 -8.44 -18.63 32.86
N ALA A 14 -8.03 -17.50 32.27
CA ALA A 14 -8.85 -16.27 32.22
C ALA A 14 -10.04 -16.35 31.25
N CYS A 15 -10.16 -17.42 30.46
CA CYS A 15 -11.19 -17.62 29.43
C CYS A 15 -12.22 -18.71 29.80
N GLU A 16 -12.32 -19.09 31.07
CA GLU A 16 -13.36 -20.03 31.53
C GLU A 16 -14.76 -19.41 31.36
N GLY A 17 -15.47 -19.84 30.31
CA GLY A 17 -16.76 -19.30 29.89
C GLY A 17 -16.76 -18.74 28.46
N GLY A 18 -15.60 -18.57 27.84
CA GLY A 18 -15.49 -18.23 26.42
C GLY A 18 -15.93 -19.42 25.55
N ARG A 19 -16.77 -19.18 24.54
CA ARG A 19 -17.09 -20.20 23.53
C ARG A 19 -15.79 -20.80 23.02
N VAL A 20 -15.71 -22.13 22.96
CA VAL A 20 -14.61 -22.82 22.26
C VAL A 20 -14.58 -22.25 20.85
N SER A 21 -13.59 -21.41 20.57
CA SER A 21 -13.38 -20.92 19.22
C SER A 21 -13.04 -22.13 18.36
N PRO A 22 -13.63 -22.28 17.16
CA PRO A 22 -13.26 -23.34 16.24
C PRO A 22 -11.74 -23.37 16.09
N ASP A 23 -11.14 -24.57 15.96
CA ASP A 23 -9.71 -24.68 15.72
C ASP A 23 -9.35 -23.82 14.47
N PRO A 24 -8.58 -22.74 14.63
CA PRO A 24 -8.29 -21.82 13.53
C PRO A 24 -7.47 -22.51 12.43
N LEU A 25 -6.85 -23.64 12.74
CA LEU A 25 -6.09 -24.44 11.80
C LEU A 25 -6.94 -25.46 11.02
N ALA A 26 -8.18 -25.72 11.44
CA ALA A 26 -9.05 -26.72 10.80
C ALA A 26 -9.36 -26.40 9.34
N SER A 27 -9.29 -25.12 8.93
CA SER A 27 -9.51 -24.69 7.56
C SER A 27 -8.27 -24.76 6.66
N VAL A 28 -7.12 -25.21 7.17
CA VAL A 28 -5.86 -25.23 6.40
C VAL A 28 -5.27 -26.65 6.38
N SER A 29 -5.00 -27.15 5.18
CA SER A 29 -4.48 -28.51 4.95
C SER A 29 -3.26 -28.84 5.81
N GLU A 30 -3.23 -30.04 6.39
CA GLU A 30 -2.09 -30.59 7.14
C GLU A 30 -0.84 -30.79 6.27
N ARG A 31 -0.99 -30.77 4.94
CA ARG A 31 0.14 -30.85 4.00
C ARG A 31 0.96 -29.56 3.93
N VAL A 32 0.43 -28.46 4.49
CA VAL A 32 1.12 -27.17 4.56
C VAL A 32 2.05 -27.16 5.77
N ARG A 33 3.30 -26.69 5.60
CA ARG A 33 4.25 -26.52 6.71
C ARG A 33 3.60 -25.77 7.88
N SER A 34 3.87 -26.19 9.11
CA SER A 34 3.19 -25.70 10.31
C SER A 34 3.27 -24.17 10.46
N GLU A 35 4.41 -23.55 10.13
CA GLU A 35 4.56 -22.09 10.22
C GLU A 35 3.70 -21.35 9.21
N LEU A 36 3.59 -21.89 8.00
CA LEU A 36 2.73 -21.33 6.95
C LEU A 36 1.26 -21.56 7.27
N ARG A 37 0.92 -22.71 7.87
CA ARG A 37 -0.45 -23.03 8.32
C ARG A 37 -0.94 -22.04 9.37
N ALA A 38 -0.10 -21.71 10.36
CA ALA A 38 -0.42 -20.70 11.37
C ALA A 38 -0.64 -19.31 10.75
N ARG A 39 0.20 -18.90 9.79
CA ARG A 39 0.02 -17.62 9.07
C ARG A 39 -1.26 -17.58 8.26
N MET A 40 -1.55 -18.66 7.52
CA MET A 40 -2.79 -18.76 6.74
C MET A 40 -4.01 -18.67 7.66
N ALA A 41 -4.02 -19.37 8.79
CA ALA A 41 -5.12 -19.27 9.75
C ALA A 41 -5.27 -17.86 10.35
N ALA A 42 -4.15 -17.22 10.73
CA ALA A 42 -4.15 -15.90 11.36
C ALA A 42 -4.47 -14.75 10.39
N LEU A 43 -4.18 -14.90 9.10
CA LEU A 43 -4.38 -13.88 8.06
C LEU A 43 -5.49 -14.26 7.07
N SER A 44 -6.28 -15.29 7.38
CA SER A 44 -7.46 -15.62 6.58
C SER A 44 -8.58 -14.60 6.83
N PRO A 45 -9.39 -14.29 5.82
CA PRO A 45 -10.66 -13.60 6.01
C PRO A 45 -11.49 -14.25 7.12
N GLY A 46 -12.15 -13.44 7.94
CA GLY A 46 -12.90 -13.89 9.11
C GLY A 46 -12.06 -14.30 10.32
N SER A 47 -10.72 -14.28 10.24
CA SER A 47 -9.88 -14.55 11.41
C SER A 47 -9.91 -13.38 12.41
N PRO A 48 -9.83 -13.63 13.73
CA PRO A 48 -9.86 -12.55 14.74
C PRO A 48 -8.75 -11.52 14.56
N LEU A 49 -7.56 -11.94 14.12
CA LEU A 49 -6.42 -11.05 13.91
C LEU A 49 -6.67 -10.14 12.69
N LEU A 50 -7.06 -10.71 11.55
CA LEU A 50 -7.32 -9.91 10.35
C LEU A 50 -8.48 -8.94 10.56
N GLN A 51 -9.56 -9.39 11.18
CA GLN A 51 -10.70 -8.53 11.52
C GLN A 51 -10.29 -7.37 12.44
N ARG A 52 -9.50 -7.64 13.49
CA ARG A 52 -9.15 -6.63 14.50
C ARG A 52 -8.17 -5.58 13.99
N PHE A 53 -7.21 -5.96 13.15
CA PHE A 53 -6.07 -5.10 12.83
C PHE A 53 -6.03 -4.64 11.36
N PHE A 54 -6.79 -5.27 10.47
CA PHE A 54 -6.71 -5.01 9.03
C PHE A 54 -8.04 -4.67 8.37
N ALA A 55 -9.19 -4.97 8.97
CA ALA A 55 -10.50 -4.69 8.35
C ALA A 55 -10.69 -3.20 8.04
N ASP A 56 -10.20 -2.31 8.90
CA ASP A 56 -10.36 -0.86 8.75
C ASP A 56 -9.26 -0.20 7.90
N ASN A 57 -8.28 -0.97 7.43
CA ASN A 57 -7.19 -0.43 6.60
C ASN A 57 -7.62 -0.41 5.13
N PRO A 58 -7.63 0.77 4.47
CA PRO A 58 -7.99 0.85 3.06
C PRO A 58 -6.94 0.18 2.18
N SER A 59 -7.38 -0.48 1.11
CA SER A 59 -6.50 -1.02 0.08
C SER A 59 -6.02 0.06 -0.91
N VAL A 60 -6.81 1.13 -1.05
CA VAL A 60 -6.48 2.32 -1.85
C VAL A 60 -6.77 3.56 -1.02
N LEU A 61 -5.78 4.43 -0.85
CA LEU A 61 -5.91 5.62 -0.01
C LEU A 61 -5.53 6.87 -0.79
N ARG A 62 -6.39 7.90 -0.77
CA ARG A 62 -6.08 9.20 -1.36
C ARG A 62 -5.90 10.25 -0.26
N LEU A 63 -4.73 10.88 -0.20
CA LEU A 63 -4.47 12.05 0.63
C LEU A 63 -4.01 13.21 -0.26
N GLY A 64 -4.76 14.32 -0.22
CA GLY A 64 -4.49 15.48 -1.08
C GLY A 64 -4.48 15.10 -2.56
N SER A 65 -3.35 15.39 -3.21
CA SER A 65 -3.08 15.06 -4.61
C SER A 65 -2.44 13.69 -4.84
N THR A 66 -2.21 12.90 -3.77
CA THR A 66 -1.47 11.64 -3.84
C THR A 66 -2.38 10.44 -3.58
N VAL A 67 -2.28 9.44 -4.44
CA VAL A 67 -2.96 8.15 -4.29
C VAL A 67 -1.94 7.08 -3.88
N PHE A 68 -2.23 6.32 -2.84
CA PHE A 68 -1.43 5.22 -2.32
C PHE A 68 -2.15 3.90 -2.59
N VAL A 69 -1.43 2.94 -3.15
CA VAL A 69 -1.94 1.61 -3.50
C VAL A 69 -0.78 0.61 -3.51
N HIS A 70 -1.01 -0.67 -3.19
CA HIS A 70 0.10 -1.63 -3.11
C HIS A 70 0.76 -1.88 -4.47
N GLY A 71 -0.01 -2.21 -5.52
CA GLY A 71 0.51 -2.46 -6.88
C GLY A 71 0.30 -1.28 -7.84
N GLY A 72 -0.95 -0.85 -8.00
CA GLY A 72 -1.32 0.24 -8.90
C GLY A 72 -2.83 0.29 -9.17
N LEU A 73 -3.30 1.38 -9.79
CA LEU A 73 -4.70 1.49 -10.25
C LEU A 73 -4.77 1.47 -11.77
N LEU A 74 -5.71 0.71 -12.31
CA LEU A 74 -6.07 0.76 -13.73
C LEU A 74 -7.35 1.62 -13.89
N PRO A 75 -7.66 2.11 -15.09
CA PRO A 75 -8.90 2.87 -15.34
C PRO A 75 -10.16 2.14 -14.89
N GLU A 76 -10.19 0.81 -15.02
CA GLU A 76 -11.30 -0.04 -14.55
C GLU A 76 -11.53 0.02 -13.04
N HIS A 77 -10.47 0.13 -12.23
CA HIS A 77 -10.59 0.30 -10.78
C HIS A 77 -11.19 1.66 -10.42
N VAL A 78 -10.79 2.72 -11.15
CA VAL A 78 -11.32 4.07 -10.93
C VAL A 78 -12.80 4.12 -11.33
N GLN A 79 -13.18 3.48 -12.44
CA GLN A 79 -14.59 3.37 -12.85
C GLN A 79 -15.43 2.56 -11.87
N TYR A 80 -14.85 1.50 -11.30
CA TYR A 80 -15.53 0.68 -10.30
C TYR A 80 -15.81 1.45 -8.99
N GLY A 81 -14.90 2.36 -8.63
CA GLY A 81 -15.00 3.23 -7.46
C GLY A 81 -14.07 2.79 -6.33
N LEU A 82 -13.18 3.68 -5.90
CA LEU A 82 -12.15 3.37 -4.90
C LEU A 82 -12.74 3.12 -3.51
N GLU A 83 -13.77 3.88 -3.14
CA GLU A 83 -14.52 3.71 -1.91
C GLU A 83 -15.20 2.34 -1.87
N ARG A 84 -15.77 1.92 -3.02
CA ARG A 84 -16.39 0.60 -3.16
C ARG A 84 -15.35 -0.53 -3.02
N ILE A 85 -14.17 -0.41 -3.64
CA ILE A 85 -13.07 -1.37 -3.49
C ILE A 85 -12.71 -1.55 -2.01
N ASN A 86 -12.56 -0.44 -1.28
CA ASN A 86 -12.22 -0.48 0.15
C ASN A 86 -13.35 -1.10 0.98
N GLN A 87 -14.62 -0.71 0.72
CA GLN A 87 -15.78 -1.25 1.43
C GLN A 87 -15.93 -2.76 1.22
N GLU A 88 -15.93 -3.21 -0.03
CA GLU A 88 -16.08 -4.64 -0.37
C GLU A 88 -14.89 -5.48 0.14
N GLY A 89 -13.68 -4.88 0.22
CA GLY A 89 -12.53 -5.52 0.85
C GLY A 89 -12.67 -5.68 2.36
N GLN A 90 -13.16 -4.65 3.06
CA GLN A 90 -13.48 -4.72 4.48
C GLN A 90 -14.58 -5.77 4.73
N GLU A 91 -15.66 -5.74 3.94
CA GLU A 91 -16.76 -6.71 4.04
C GLU A 91 -16.26 -8.15 3.83
N TRP A 92 -15.37 -8.38 2.87
CA TRP A 92 -14.75 -9.68 2.67
C TRP A 92 -13.91 -10.14 3.87
N ILE A 93 -13.14 -9.23 4.49
CA ILE A 93 -12.37 -9.52 5.71
C ILE A 93 -13.30 -9.87 6.90
N LEU A 94 -14.38 -9.12 7.08
CA LEU A 94 -15.30 -9.27 8.21
C LEU A 94 -16.23 -10.47 8.06
N SER A 95 -16.69 -10.73 6.84
CA SER A 95 -17.74 -11.72 6.55
C SER A 95 -17.47 -12.43 5.23
N PRO A 96 -16.41 -13.25 5.15
CA PRO A 96 -16.09 -13.97 3.93
C PRO A 96 -17.18 -14.97 3.58
N ALA A 97 -17.68 -14.88 2.35
CA ALA A 97 -18.54 -15.89 1.78
C ALA A 97 -17.82 -17.24 1.70
N ARG A 98 -18.61 -18.32 1.73
CA ARG A 98 -18.11 -19.69 1.56
C ARG A 98 -18.59 -20.24 0.23
N ARG A 99 -17.69 -20.98 -0.40
CA ARG A 99 -17.97 -21.77 -1.59
C ARG A 99 -18.88 -22.95 -1.24
N PRO A 100 -19.56 -23.59 -2.22
CA PRO A 100 -20.36 -24.79 -2.00
C PRO A 100 -19.59 -25.96 -1.38
N ASP A 101 -18.27 -26.00 -1.57
CA ASP A 101 -17.34 -26.98 -0.99
C ASP A 101 -16.94 -26.66 0.46
N GLY A 102 -17.48 -25.58 1.06
CA GLY A 102 -17.22 -25.15 2.44
C GLY A 102 -15.94 -24.32 2.64
N LEU A 103 -15.10 -24.20 1.61
CA LEU A 103 -13.88 -23.39 1.67
C LEU A 103 -14.20 -21.89 1.58
N PRO A 104 -13.36 -21.01 2.16
CA PRO A 104 -13.50 -19.57 1.97
C PRO A 104 -13.46 -19.19 0.49
N GLU A 105 -14.31 -18.25 0.09
CA GLU A 105 -14.23 -17.64 -1.24
C GLU A 105 -12.93 -16.83 -1.40
N ARG A 106 -12.36 -16.81 -2.62
CA ARG A 106 -11.08 -16.16 -2.92
C ARG A 106 -11.08 -14.64 -2.73
N GLY A 107 -12.25 -14.06 -2.49
CA GLY A 107 -12.45 -12.62 -2.35
C GLY A 107 -12.70 -11.94 -3.68
N PRO A 108 -12.89 -10.61 -3.65
CA PRO A 108 -13.14 -9.83 -4.85
C PRO A 108 -12.01 -9.94 -5.89
N HIS A 109 -12.38 -9.92 -7.17
CA HIS A 109 -11.44 -10.08 -8.30
C HIS A 109 -10.30 -9.05 -8.31
N PHE A 110 -10.54 -7.87 -7.75
CA PHE A 110 -9.56 -6.80 -7.60
C PHE A 110 -8.50 -7.04 -6.52
N PHE A 111 -8.46 -8.23 -5.88
CA PHE A 111 -7.37 -8.64 -4.98
C PHE A 111 -6.56 -9.87 -5.41
N HIS A 112 -7.06 -10.68 -6.36
CA HIS A 112 -6.45 -11.99 -6.63
C HIS A 112 -6.16 -12.26 -8.12
N THR A 113 -6.43 -11.30 -9.01
CA THR A 113 -6.09 -11.40 -10.44
C THR A 113 -4.79 -10.64 -10.74
N ARG A 114 -4.20 -10.84 -11.92
CA ARG A 114 -3.01 -10.09 -12.35
C ARG A 114 -3.24 -8.57 -12.35
N ASN A 115 -4.46 -8.16 -12.68
CA ASN A 115 -4.84 -6.75 -12.79
C ASN A 115 -5.36 -6.17 -11.47
N ALA A 116 -5.38 -6.94 -10.38
CA ALA A 116 -5.83 -6.48 -9.07
C ALA A 116 -5.00 -5.30 -8.53
N VAL A 117 -5.60 -4.47 -7.67
CA VAL A 117 -4.94 -3.27 -7.09
C VAL A 117 -3.64 -3.59 -6.34
N VAL A 118 -3.50 -4.81 -5.85
CA VAL A 118 -2.32 -5.33 -5.14
C VAL A 118 -1.31 -6.05 -6.04
N TRP A 119 -1.61 -6.26 -7.33
CA TRP A 119 -0.78 -7.04 -8.26
C TRP A 119 -0.35 -6.28 -9.52
N VAL A 120 -0.98 -5.15 -9.85
CA VAL A 120 -0.63 -4.27 -10.98
C VAL A 120 0.86 -3.90 -10.94
N ARG A 121 1.52 -3.96 -12.10
CA ARG A 121 2.96 -3.62 -12.27
C ARG A 121 3.22 -2.65 -13.43
N GLU A 122 2.18 -2.25 -14.14
CA GLU A 122 2.18 -1.45 -15.36
C GLU A 122 2.93 -0.10 -15.20
N TYR A 123 3.09 0.39 -13.97
CA TYR A 123 3.80 1.65 -13.65
C TYR A 123 5.04 1.45 -12.78
N SER A 124 5.27 0.23 -12.29
CA SER A 124 6.33 -0.07 -11.32
C SER A 124 7.43 -0.98 -11.86
N HIS A 125 7.28 -1.48 -13.09
CA HIS A 125 8.29 -2.31 -13.74
C HIS A 125 9.67 -1.61 -13.80
N THR A 126 10.74 -2.37 -13.57
CA THR A 126 12.12 -1.86 -13.59
C THR A 126 12.63 -1.61 -15.01
N ASP A 127 12.21 -2.43 -15.96
CA ASP A 127 12.35 -2.16 -17.40
C ASP A 127 11.50 -0.95 -17.82
N PRO A 128 12.12 0.17 -18.26
CA PRO A 128 11.38 1.36 -18.68
C PRO A 128 10.49 1.15 -19.91
N SER A 129 10.77 0.15 -20.74
CA SER A 129 9.97 -0.14 -21.95
C SER A 129 8.59 -0.72 -21.63
N ILE A 130 8.41 -1.27 -20.43
CA ILE A 130 7.16 -1.86 -19.96
C ILE A 130 6.28 -0.82 -19.24
N CYS A 131 6.89 0.26 -18.74
CA CYS A 131 6.19 1.29 -17.98
C CYS A 131 5.24 2.11 -18.88
N ASP A 132 3.92 2.00 -18.66
CA ASP A 132 2.92 2.71 -19.46
C ASP A 132 2.51 4.04 -18.81
N CYS A 133 3.29 5.09 -19.09
CA CYS A 133 3.00 6.43 -18.58
C CYS A 133 1.71 7.05 -19.14
N ARG A 134 1.26 6.66 -20.34
CA ARG A 134 0.01 7.18 -20.92
C ARG A 134 -1.19 6.61 -20.19
N LEU A 135 -1.14 5.32 -19.88
CA LEU A 135 -2.16 4.66 -19.07
C LEU A 135 -2.22 5.26 -17.67
N LEU A 136 -1.07 5.50 -17.02
CA LEU A 136 -1.02 6.17 -15.72
C LEU A 136 -1.66 7.56 -15.76
N GLU A 137 -1.31 8.37 -16.76
CA GLU A 137 -1.85 9.73 -16.92
C GLU A 137 -3.37 9.69 -17.06
N ARG A 138 -3.90 8.81 -17.91
CA ARG A 138 -5.35 8.61 -18.07
C ARG A 138 -6.02 8.17 -16.76
N THR A 139 -5.42 7.22 -16.03
CA THR A 139 -5.97 6.77 -14.74
C THR A 139 -6.03 7.92 -13.73
N LEU A 140 -4.97 8.74 -13.63
CA LEU A 140 -4.92 9.87 -12.72
C LEU A 140 -5.91 10.98 -13.11
N GLU A 141 -6.10 11.24 -14.41
CA GLU A 141 -7.09 12.21 -14.91
C GLU A 141 -8.53 11.85 -14.52
N MET A 142 -8.82 10.56 -14.38
CA MET A 142 -10.12 10.07 -13.89
C MET A 142 -10.32 10.26 -12.38
N LEU A 143 -9.29 10.69 -11.65
CA LEU A 143 -9.34 11.00 -10.22
C LEU A 143 -9.12 12.50 -10.01
N PRO A 144 -10.19 13.33 -10.00
CA PRO A 144 -10.06 14.78 -9.96
C PRO A 144 -9.22 15.27 -8.78
N GLY A 145 -8.15 16.00 -9.07
CA GLY A 145 -7.21 16.55 -8.07
C GLY A 145 -6.03 15.63 -7.72
N SER A 146 -6.00 14.40 -8.22
CA SER A 146 -4.84 13.51 -8.08
C SER A 146 -3.76 13.84 -9.11
N HIS A 147 -2.52 13.93 -8.66
CA HIS A 147 -1.36 14.30 -9.47
C HIS A 147 -0.31 13.19 -9.55
N ARG A 148 -0.27 12.32 -8.54
CA ARG A 148 0.71 11.24 -8.44
C ARG A 148 0.11 10.01 -7.78
N MET A 149 0.68 8.86 -8.12
CA MET A 149 0.42 7.57 -7.51
C MET A 149 1.71 7.06 -6.85
N VAL A 150 1.60 6.58 -5.62
CA VAL A 150 2.66 5.94 -4.85
C VAL A 150 2.33 4.46 -4.76
N MET A 151 3.28 3.61 -5.16
CA MET A 151 3.07 2.16 -5.18
C MET A 151 4.32 1.37 -4.80
N GLY A 152 4.10 0.15 -4.30
CA GLY A 152 5.13 -0.82 -3.97
C GLY A 152 5.09 -2.02 -4.93
N HIS A 153 5.10 -3.23 -4.36
CA HIS A 153 4.92 -4.54 -5.01
C HIS A 153 6.03 -4.99 -5.99
N THR A 154 6.60 -4.05 -6.74
CA THR A 154 7.75 -4.28 -7.62
C THR A 154 8.99 -3.70 -6.99
N ILE A 155 9.89 -4.59 -6.58
CA ILE A 155 11.17 -4.25 -5.95
C ILE A 155 12.03 -3.41 -6.90
N GLN A 156 12.50 -2.27 -6.41
CA GLN A 156 13.27 -1.27 -7.15
C GLN A 156 14.77 -1.36 -6.86
N GLN A 157 15.31 -2.56 -6.68
CA GLN A 157 16.74 -2.74 -6.45
C GLN A 157 17.55 -2.68 -7.76
N PRO A 158 18.80 -2.17 -7.71
CA PRO A 158 19.50 -1.62 -6.54
C PRO A 158 19.19 -0.13 -6.27
N GLY A 159 18.28 0.50 -7.04
CA GLY A 159 18.08 1.95 -7.04
C GLY A 159 17.33 2.54 -5.83
N GLY A 160 16.55 1.73 -5.12
CA GLY A 160 15.71 2.19 -4.01
C GLY A 160 14.47 2.97 -4.47
N ILE A 161 13.93 3.82 -3.60
CA ILE A 161 12.77 4.66 -3.90
C ILE A 161 13.12 5.58 -5.06
N ASN A 162 12.26 5.61 -6.06
CA ASN A 162 12.48 6.43 -7.24
C ASN A 162 11.15 6.87 -7.88
N ALA A 163 11.23 7.68 -8.94
CA ALA A 163 10.07 8.13 -9.68
C ALA A 163 10.21 7.90 -11.19
N THR A 164 9.08 7.70 -11.87
CA THR A 164 8.96 7.62 -13.32
C THR A 164 7.75 8.43 -13.80
N CYS A 165 7.52 8.50 -15.11
CA CYS A 165 6.41 9.22 -15.72
C CYS A 165 6.31 10.68 -15.27
N ARG A 166 7.45 11.38 -15.29
CA ARG A 166 7.55 12.79 -14.85
C ARG A 166 7.02 12.99 -13.43
N GLY A 167 7.40 12.08 -12.52
CA GLY A 167 7.04 12.15 -11.11
C GLY A 167 5.62 11.70 -10.75
N LYS A 168 4.82 11.27 -11.74
CA LYS A 168 3.45 10.81 -11.51
C LYS A 168 3.39 9.39 -10.94
N ALA A 169 4.42 8.56 -11.14
CA ALA A 169 4.54 7.26 -10.49
C ALA A 169 5.76 7.27 -9.57
N ILE A 170 5.52 7.08 -8.27
CA ILE A 170 6.54 6.97 -7.23
C ILE A 170 6.57 5.51 -6.77
N ARG A 171 7.72 4.86 -6.95
CA ARG A 171 7.92 3.43 -6.70
C ARG A 171 8.71 3.29 -5.39
N VAL A 172 8.09 2.74 -4.35
CA VAL A 172 8.63 2.77 -2.98
C VAL A 172 9.09 1.42 -2.42
N ASP A 173 8.88 0.32 -3.16
CA ASP A 173 9.31 -1.00 -2.70
C ASP A 173 10.81 -1.19 -2.93
N VAL A 174 11.59 -1.08 -1.87
CA VAL A 174 13.05 -1.26 -1.88
C VAL A 174 13.47 -2.72 -1.71
N GLY A 175 12.55 -3.66 -1.46
CA GLY A 175 12.89 -5.04 -1.14
C GLY A 175 13.54 -5.20 0.24
N MET A 176 12.98 -4.53 1.26
CA MET A 176 13.56 -4.48 2.61
C MET A 176 13.59 -5.82 3.34
N SER A 177 12.67 -6.74 3.01
CA SER A 177 12.64 -8.06 3.64
C SER A 177 13.83 -8.92 3.20
N GLU A 178 14.42 -9.67 4.14
CA GLU A 178 15.52 -10.60 3.87
C GLU A 178 15.20 -11.58 2.72
N GLY A 179 13.97 -12.07 2.65
CA GLY A 179 13.51 -12.96 1.59
C GLY A 179 13.25 -12.32 0.22
N CYS A 180 13.36 -10.98 0.10
CA CYS A 180 13.09 -10.23 -1.12
C CYS A 180 14.35 -9.53 -1.67
N GLY A 181 15.32 -9.25 -0.82
CA GLY A 181 16.58 -8.62 -1.20
C GLY A 181 17.36 -8.03 -0.03
N GLY A 182 16.72 -7.83 1.14
CA GLY A 182 17.38 -7.38 2.36
C GLY A 182 18.00 -5.99 2.24
N ALA A 183 17.41 -5.09 1.45
CA ALA A 183 17.92 -3.72 1.34
C ALA A 183 17.61 -2.90 2.59
N GLU A 184 18.46 -1.90 2.84
CA GLU A 184 18.23 -0.87 3.84
C GLU A 184 16.91 -0.12 3.58
N ALA A 185 16.22 0.24 4.66
CA ALA A 185 14.96 0.96 4.57
C ALA A 185 15.18 2.40 4.06
N GLU A 186 14.28 2.84 3.19
CA GLU A 186 14.18 4.23 2.73
C GLU A 186 12.79 4.79 3.05
N ILE A 187 12.71 6.10 3.25
CA ILE A 187 11.47 6.80 3.61
C ILE A 187 11.10 7.77 2.48
N LEU A 188 9.87 7.67 2.00
CA LEU A 188 9.25 8.70 1.17
C LEU A 188 8.61 9.76 2.07
N GLU A 189 9.04 11.00 1.95
CA GLU A 189 8.44 12.13 2.67
C GLU A 189 7.76 13.08 1.69
N ILE A 190 6.46 13.32 1.88
CA ILE A 190 5.66 14.25 1.08
C ILE A 190 5.28 15.44 1.96
N ARG A 191 5.83 16.63 1.67
CA ARG A 191 5.58 17.85 2.44
C ARG A 191 4.61 18.76 1.71
N LYS A 192 3.59 19.23 2.44
CA LYS A 192 2.58 20.19 1.94
C LYS A 192 1.95 19.74 0.60
N ASP A 193 1.85 18.43 0.39
CA ASP A 193 1.33 17.80 -0.84
C ASP A 193 2.11 18.12 -2.13
N ARG A 194 3.31 18.72 -2.02
CA ARG A 194 4.06 19.24 -3.18
C ARG A 194 5.45 18.69 -3.30
N GLU A 195 6.23 18.80 -2.23
CA GLU A 195 7.64 18.43 -2.21
C GLU A 195 7.77 16.96 -1.85
N VAL A 196 8.49 16.19 -2.66
CA VAL A 196 8.72 14.77 -2.41
C VAL A 196 10.21 14.55 -2.19
N TRP A 197 10.53 13.94 -1.06
CA TRP A 197 11.88 13.67 -0.61
C TRP A 197 12.05 12.17 -0.37
N VAL A 198 13.28 11.69 -0.59
CA VAL A 198 13.72 10.37 -0.13
C VAL A 198 14.72 10.58 0.98
N VAL A 199 14.43 10.00 2.14
CA VAL A 199 15.32 9.98 3.30
C VAL A 199 15.89 8.58 3.47
N ARG A 200 17.22 8.50 3.50
CA ARG A 200 17.97 7.25 3.73
C ARG A 200 18.64 7.30 5.10
N ALA A 201 18.88 6.14 5.70
CA ALA A 201 19.76 6.08 6.86
C ALA A 201 21.09 6.78 6.55
N ALA A 202 21.58 7.61 7.48
CA ALA A 202 22.92 8.16 7.37
C ALA A 202 23.91 7.02 7.66
N GLU A 203 24.99 6.94 6.89
CA GLU A 203 26.18 6.23 7.36
C GLU A 203 26.63 6.92 8.67
N GLU A 204 26.76 6.12 9.73
CA GLU A 204 27.08 6.44 11.13
C GLU A 204 28.01 7.66 11.39
N PRO A 205 27.93 8.32 12.58
CA PRO A 205 27.31 7.79 13.80
C PRO A 205 25.87 8.22 14.06
N ALA A 206 25.12 7.30 14.67
CA ALA A 206 23.73 7.44 15.09
C ALA A 206 23.46 8.79 15.79
N GLY A 207 22.40 9.48 15.35
CA GLY A 207 21.96 10.78 15.88
C GLY A 207 21.97 11.93 14.87
N LYS A 208 22.54 11.74 13.68
CA LYS A 208 22.39 12.69 12.57
C LYS A 208 21.18 12.33 11.70
N PRO A 209 20.37 13.31 11.26
CA PRO A 209 19.29 13.05 10.33
C PRO A 209 19.84 12.39 9.06
N GLY A 210 19.09 11.41 8.55
CA GLY A 210 19.40 10.71 7.31
C GLY A 210 19.66 11.65 6.13
N LYS A 211 20.41 11.20 5.12
CA LYS A 211 20.62 11.99 3.90
C LYS A 211 19.28 12.09 3.16
N ALA A 212 18.67 13.27 3.20
CA ALA A 212 17.46 13.60 2.46
C ALA A 212 17.81 14.25 1.13
N HIS A 213 17.15 13.85 0.05
CA HIS A 213 17.24 14.53 -1.24
C HIS A 213 15.87 14.63 -1.90
N VAL A 214 15.66 15.68 -2.69
CA VAL A 214 14.44 15.85 -3.48
C VAL A 214 14.39 14.76 -4.55
N LEU A 215 13.24 14.10 -4.68
CA LEU A 215 13.04 13.10 -5.71
C LEU A 215 12.81 13.80 -7.05
N ALA A 216 13.77 13.70 -7.96
CA ALA A 216 13.76 14.44 -9.22
C ALA A 216 12.47 14.21 -10.04
N GLY A 217 11.94 15.29 -10.61
CA GLY A 217 10.76 15.25 -11.50
C GLY A 217 9.42 15.15 -10.79
N THR A 218 9.37 15.22 -9.45
CA THR A 218 8.12 15.10 -8.66
C THR A 218 7.54 16.42 -8.15
N GLU A 219 8.23 17.53 -8.41
CA GLU A 219 7.81 18.86 -7.95
C GLU A 219 6.51 19.28 -8.62
N LEU A 220 5.49 19.59 -7.81
CA LEU A 220 4.27 20.21 -8.32
C LEU A 220 4.43 21.74 -8.34
N PRO A 221 4.05 22.41 -9.44
CA PRO A 221 4.10 23.87 -9.50
C PRO A 221 3.23 24.49 -8.41
N ALA A 222 3.64 25.66 -7.93
CA ALA A 222 2.87 26.38 -6.93
C ALA A 222 1.46 26.71 -7.48
N ASP A 223 0.43 26.39 -6.70
CA ASP A 223 -0.95 26.80 -7.01
C ASP A 223 -1.04 28.33 -7.05
N LYS A 224 -1.20 28.88 -8.26
CA LYS A 224 -1.42 30.32 -8.50
C LYS A 224 -2.90 30.68 -8.59
N SER A 225 -3.82 29.73 -8.42
CA SER A 225 -5.27 29.98 -8.54
C SER A 225 -5.87 30.70 -7.32
N GLY A 226 -5.16 30.69 -6.18
CA GLY A 226 -5.53 31.44 -4.99
C GLY A 226 -5.48 32.95 -5.17
N PHE A 227 -6.15 33.69 -4.28
CA PHE A 227 -6.28 35.16 -4.31
C PHE A 227 -4.97 35.89 -4.63
N TRP A 228 -3.86 35.49 -4.00
CA TRP A 228 -2.54 36.11 -4.22
C TRP A 228 -1.90 35.80 -5.58
N GLY A 229 -2.21 34.64 -6.16
CA GLY A 229 -1.73 34.30 -7.50
C GLY A 229 -2.52 35.06 -8.58
N LYS A 230 -3.84 35.18 -8.41
CA LYS A 230 -4.69 36.09 -9.21
C LYS A 230 -4.27 37.55 -9.06
N LEU A 231 -3.90 37.99 -7.85
CA LEU A 231 -3.43 39.34 -7.59
C LEU A 231 -2.08 39.61 -8.29
N LYS A 232 -1.12 38.66 -8.24
CA LYS A 232 0.15 38.78 -8.96
C LYS A 232 -0.02 38.81 -10.47
N GLU A 233 -0.95 38.03 -11.02
CA GLU A 233 -1.29 38.04 -12.44
C GLU A 233 -1.95 39.37 -12.84
N ALA A 234 -2.89 39.87 -12.03
CA ALA A 234 -3.52 41.18 -12.23
C ALA A 234 -2.53 42.36 -12.07
N MET A 235 -1.50 42.22 -11.23
CA MET A 235 -0.45 43.23 -11.05
C MET A 235 0.69 43.14 -12.09
N GLY A 236 0.87 41.98 -12.74
CA GLY A 236 1.85 41.75 -13.80
C GLY A 236 1.35 42.14 -15.21
N ALA A 237 0.04 42.30 -15.38
CA ALA A 237 -0.55 42.84 -16.60
C ALA A 237 -0.61 44.38 -16.54
N ARG A 238 0.50 45.05 -16.88
CA ARG A 238 0.47 46.48 -17.21
C ARG A 238 1.30 46.81 -18.47
N VAL A 239 0.53 47.26 -19.46
CA VAL A 239 0.84 48.07 -20.66
C VAL A 239 1.47 47.33 -21.85
N ALA A 240 0.63 47.00 -22.82
CA ALA A 240 0.66 47.66 -24.13
C ALA A 240 -0.67 48.40 -24.31
#